data_AF-A0ABD2LDD0-F1
#
_entry.id   AF-A0ABD2LDD0-F1
#
_cell.length_a   1.000
_cell.length_b   1.000
_cell.length_c   1.000
_cell.angle_alpha   90.00
_cell.angle_beta   90.00
_cell.angle_gamma   90.00
#
_symmetry.space_group_name_H-M   'P 1'
#
loop_
_entity.id
_entity.type
_entity.pdbx_description
1 polymer ?
#
loop_
_entity_poly.entity_id
_entity_poly.type
_entity_poly.pdbx_seq_one_letter_code
_entity_poly.pdbx_strand_id
1 'polypeptide(L)'
;MCCCNSCTNKWMCCCGCHVTSGSLVIAWLYLVSSLLTLPSAFSALVSQYHLVAFNLIHLTLTLLFCLSAIPIIVGEMCTQRTHHMYLPFLIINPVALIVALFAAIFAPSANIMSRVPNHRQHDAAAVFVATSMLFVLILSLNIWMYSIVYRAYQFVKRYGQEE
;
A
#
# COMPACT_ATOMS: atom_id res chain seq x y z
N MET A 1 -5.72 24.14 -19.77
CA MET A 1 -5.00 25.02 -18.81
C MET A 1 -3.64 24.40 -18.53
N CYS A 2 -2.55 25.07 -18.90
CA CYS A 2 -1.21 24.67 -18.49
C CYS A 2 -0.99 25.09 -17.03
N CYS A 3 -0.49 24.20 -16.18
CA CYS A 3 -0.44 24.42 -14.73
C CYS A 3 0.56 25.48 -14.23
N CYS A 4 1.47 26.01 -15.04
CA CYS A 4 2.46 26.98 -14.55
C CYS A 4 2.89 27.99 -15.63
N ASN A 5 2.75 29.29 -15.33
CA ASN A 5 3.20 30.42 -16.18
C ASN A 5 4.70 30.75 -16.02
N SER A 6 5.46 30.01 -15.21
CA SER A 6 6.85 30.33 -14.89
C SER A 6 7.79 29.11 -14.94
N CYS A 7 7.46 28.10 -15.75
CA CYS A 7 8.37 26.98 -15.98
C CYS A 7 9.12 27.17 -17.29
N THR A 8 10.43 27.33 -17.22
CA THR A 8 11.34 27.41 -18.37
C THR A 8 11.32 26.14 -19.23
N ASN A 9 10.86 25.01 -18.69
CA ASN A 9 10.60 23.76 -19.44
C ASN A 9 9.12 23.35 -19.40
N LYS A 10 8.40 23.61 -20.51
CA LYS A 10 6.98 23.19 -20.70
C LYS A 10 6.72 21.70 -20.43
N TRP A 11 7.70 20.83 -20.72
CA TRP A 11 7.61 19.39 -20.50
C TRP A 11 7.66 19.01 -19.01
N MET A 12 8.43 19.73 -18.19
CA MET A 12 8.54 19.48 -16.75
C MET A 12 7.25 19.83 -16.01
N CYS A 13 6.53 20.88 -16.44
CA CYS A 13 5.34 21.33 -15.71
C CYS A 13 4.05 20.63 -16.12
N CYS A 14 3.97 19.99 -17.30
CA CYS A 14 2.85 19.10 -17.62
C CYS A 14 3.05 17.69 -17.04
N CYS A 15 4.25 17.10 -17.18
CA CYS A 15 4.53 15.75 -16.68
C CYS A 15 4.69 15.71 -15.15
N GLY A 16 5.32 16.73 -14.55
CA GLY A 16 5.50 16.81 -13.10
C GLY A 16 4.19 16.87 -12.33
N CYS A 17 3.27 17.75 -12.76
CA CYS A 17 1.94 17.87 -12.15
C CYS A 17 1.14 16.55 -12.23
N HIS A 18 1.24 15.81 -13.34
CA HIS A 18 0.54 14.54 -13.49
C HIS A 18 1.12 13.45 -12.57
N VAL A 19 2.45 13.41 -12.42
CA VAL A 19 3.14 12.40 -11.60
C VAL A 19 2.93 12.67 -10.10
N THR A 20 3.03 13.93 -9.65
CA THR A 20 2.79 14.26 -8.24
C THR A 20 1.32 14.15 -7.86
N SER A 21 0.40 14.59 -8.74
CA SER A 21 -1.04 14.37 -8.56
C SER A 21 -1.39 12.89 -8.47
N GLY A 22 -0.79 12.05 -9.32
CA GLY A 22 -0.94 10.60 -9.24
C GLY A 22 -0.51 10.04 -7.89
N SER A 23 0.64 10.47 -7.37
CA SER A 23 1.13 10.02 -6.05
C SER A 23 0.22 10.45 -4.89
N LEU A 24 -0.40 11.64 -4.98
CA LEU A 24 -1.37 12.12 -4.00
C LEU A 24 -2.64 11.25 -4.00
N VAL A 25 -3.17 10.91 -5.19
CA VAL A 25 -4.32 10.01 -5.32
C VAL A 25 -4.01 8.64 -4.71
N ILE A 26 -2.83 8.09 -4.98
CA ILE A 26 -2.40 6.82 -4.37
C ILE A 26 -2.34 6.93 -2.84
N ALA A 27 -1.76 8.01 -2.30
CA ALA A 27 -1.69 8.20 -0.85
C ALA A 27 -3.08 8.25 -0.20
N TRP A 28 -4.04 8.93 -0.83
CA TRP A 28 -5.44 8.94 -0.36
C TRP A 28 -6.10 7.56 -0.42
N LEU A 29 -5.89 6.80 -1.49
CA LEU A 29 -6.41 5.43 -1.60
C LEU A 29 -5.87 4.54 -0.48
N TYR A 30 -4.58 4.63 -0.17
CA TYR A 30 -3.98 3.90 0.95
C TYR A 30 -4.51 4.36 2.31
N LEU A 31 -4.69 5.67 2.51
CA LEU A 31 -5.23 6.20 3.76
C LEU A 31 -6.66 5.72 3.99
N VAL A 32 -7.55 5.88 3.00
CA VAL A 32 -8.95 5.50 3.10
C VAL A 32 -9.09 3.99 3.27
N SER A 33 -8.39 3.19 2.46
CA SER A 33 -8.41 1.72 2.61
C SER A 33 -7.92 1.29 3.99
N SER A 34 -6.83 1.88 4.50
CA SER A 34 -6.31 1.57 5.84
C SER A 34 -7.32 1.92 6.94
N LEU A 35 -7.96 3.09 6.84
CA LEU A 35 -9.01 3.53 7.78
C LEU A 35 -10.23 2.61 7.75
N LEU A 36 -10.63 2.11 6.58
CA LEU A 36 -11.74 1.15 6.46
C LEU A 36 -11.40 -0.21 7.08
N THR A 37 -10.14 -0.64 6.99
CA THR A 37 -9.69 -1.93 7.54
C THR A 37 -9.34 -1.89 9.03
N LEU A 38 -9.08 -0.70 9.59
CA LEU A 38 -8.68 -0.54 10.99
C LEU A 38 -9.71 -1.11 11.99
N PRO A 39 -11.02 -0.82 11.86
CA PRO A 39 -12.04 -1.36 12.76
C PRO A 39 -12.12 -2.89 12.70
N SER A 40 -11.98 -3.49 11.51
CA SER A 40 -11.95 -4.95 11.37
C SER A 40 -10.71 -5.57 12.01
N ALA A 41 -9.53 -4.96 11.87
CA ALA A 41 -8.32 -5.43 12.51
C ALA A 41 -8.41 -5.34 14.04
N PHE A 42 -8.99 -4.24 14.56
CA PHE A 42 -9.22 -4.07 15.99
C PHE A 42 -10.25 -5.08 16.54
N SER A 43 -11.35 -5.29 15.82
CA SER A 43 -12.36 -6.29 16.19
C SER A 43 -11.79 -7.72 16.19
N ALA A 44 -10.94 -8.06 15.23
CA ALA A 44 -10.24 -9.34 15.19
C ALA A 44 -9.30 -9.52 16.40
N LEU A 45 -8.58 -8.47 16.80
CA LEU A 45 -7.71 -8.50 17.98
C LEU A 45 -8.48 -8.82 19.27
N VAL A 46 -9.67 -8.22 19.45
CA VAL A 46 -10.51 -8.43 20.64
C VAL A 46 -11.20 -9.80 20.64
N SER A 47 -11.65 -10.27 19.47
CA SER A 47 -12.47 -11.49 19.36
C SER A 47 -11.66 -12.79 19.25
N GLN A 48 -10.40 -12.74 18.79
CA GLN A 48 -9.61 -13.94 18.49
C GLN A 48 -8.35 -14.03 19.36
N TYR A 49 -8.52 -14.33 20.64
CA TYR A 49 -7.44 -14.41 21.63
C TYR A 49 -6.33 -15.44 21.29
N HIS A 50 -6.65 -16.49 20.52
CA HIS A 50 -5.67 -17.48 20.06
C HIS A 50 -4.73 -16.97 18.95
N LEU A 51 -5.07 -15.84 18.31
CA LEU A 51 -4.34 -15.27 17.18
C LEU A 51 -3.83 -13.85 17.49
N VAL A 52 -3.68 -13.49 18.76
CA VAL A 52 -3.30 -12.14 19.21
C VAL A 52 -2.03 -11.65 18.52
N ALA A 53 -0.99 -12.47 18.43
CA ALA A 53 0.27 -12.09 17.77
C ALA A 53 0.07 -11.75 16.29
N PHE A 54 -0.70 -12.56 15.56
CA PHE A 54 -1.02 -12.32 14.15
C PHE A 54 -1.86 -11.05 13.97
N ASN A 55 -2.89 -10.87 14.80
CA ASN A 55 -3.75 -9.69 14.75
C ASN A 55 -3.02 -8.40 15.14
N LEU A 56 -2.08 -8.47 16.09
CA LEU A 56 -1.19 -7.35 16.44
C LEU A 56 -0.27 -6.97 15.28
N ILE A 57 0.32 -7.95 14.59
CA ILE A 57 1.14 -7.70 13.40
C ILE A 57 0.29 -7.03 12.32
N HIS A 58 -0.91 -7.56 12.05
CA HIS A 58 -1.81 -7.00 11.04
C HIS A 58 -2.25 -5.56 11.38
N LEU A 59 -2.62 -5.29 12.63
CA LEU A 59 -2.98 -3.95 13.10
C LEU A 59 -1.79 -2.99 12.98
N THR A 60 -0.60 -3.42 13.39
CA THR A 60 0.63 -2.61 13.33
C THR A 60 0.96 -2.25 11.87
N LEU A 61 0.88 -3.21 10.96
CA LEU A 61 1.11 -2.95 9.53
C LEU A 61 0.08 -1.97 8.95
N THR A 62 -1.20 -2.13 9.32
CA THR A 62 -2.28 -1.23 8.86
C THR A 62 -2.04 0.21 9.34
N LEU A 63 -1.62 0.37 10.60
CA LEU A 63 -1.26 1.68 11.15
C LEU A 63 -0.03 2.28 10.45
N LEU A 64 1.01 1.48 10.20
CA LEU A 64 2.20 1.92 9.48
C LEU A 64 1.86 2.38 8.06
N PHE A 65 0.98 1.67 7.35
CA PHE A 65 0.49 2.11 6.05
C PHE A 65 -0.23 3.45 6.11
N CYS A 66 -1.13 3.60 7.07
CA CYS A 66 -1.86 4.85 7.31
C CYS A 66 -0.88 6.02 7.54
N LEU A 67 0.08 5.83 8.46
CA LEU A 67 1.09 6.86 8.79
C LEU A 67 2.03 7.16 7.62
N SER A 68 2.32 6.17 6.77
CA SER A 68 3.22 6.35 5.62
C SER A 68 2.63 7.22 4.51
N ALA A 69 1.30 7.29 4.40
CA ALA A 69 0.59 8.09 3.40
C ALA A 69 0.44 9.56 3.82
N ILE A 70 0.41 9.84 5.13
CA ILE A 70 0.18 11.19 5.67
C ILE A 70 1.22 12.21 5.16
N PRO A 71 2.54 11.94 5.16
CA PRO A 71 3.53 12.92 4.70
C PRO A 71 3.33 13.35 3.26
N ILE A 72 2.88 12.46 2.37
CA ILE A 72 2.59 12.79 0.96
C ILE A 72 1.38 13.74 0.89
N ILE A 73 0.32 13.44 1.65
CA ILE A 73 -0.91 14.23 1.67
C ILE A 73 -0.64 15.62 2.26
N VAL A 74 0.01 15.67 3.43
CA VAL A 74 0.35 16.93 4.11
C VAL A 74 1.35 17.73 3.29
N GLY A 75 2.36 17.10 2.71
CA GLY A 75 3.36 17.76 1.86
C GLY A 75 2.71 18.48 0.66
N GLU A 76 1.75 17.84 -0.02
CA GLU A 76 1.04 18.48 -1.12
C GLU A 76 0.03 19.54 -0.66
N MET A 77 -0.69 19.33 0.44
CA MET A 77 -1.61 20.35 0.98
C MET A 77 -0.87 21.61 1.45
N CYS A 78 0.30 21.44 2.07
CA CYS A 78 1.15 22.54 2.52
C CYS A 78 2.03 23.11 1.39
N THR A 79 1.88 22.63 0.15
CA THR A 79 2.70 23.02 -1.01
C THR A 79 4.22 22.81 -0.83
N GLN A 80 4.62 22.00 0.14
CA GLN A 80 6.02 21.67 0.43
C GLN A 80 6.41 20.38 -0.28
N ARG A 81 6.92 20.52 -1.51
CA ARG A 81 7.32 19.39 -2.35
C ARG A 81 8.75 18.96 -2.09
N THR A 82 8.98 18.29 -0.96
CA THR A 82 10.28 17.68 -0.66
C THR A 82 10.26 16.20 -0.99
N HIS A 83 11.34 15.67 -1.56
CA HIS A 83 11.43 14.24 -1.86
C HIS A 83 11.35 13.35 -0.61
N HIS A 84 11.65 13.90 0.57
CA HIS A 84 11.55 13.22 1.86
C HIS A 84 10.12 12.80 2.21
N MET A 85 9.09 13.47 1.68
CA MET A 85 7.69 13.13 1.96
C MET A 85 7.30 11.74 1.42
N TYR A 86 7.98 11.24 0.39
CA TYR A 86 7.71 9.93 -0.18
C TYR A 86 8.48 8.80 0.52
N LEU A 87 9.52 9.11 1.29
CA LEU A 87 10.38 8.09 1.91
C LEU A 87 9.62 7.14 2.85
N PRO A 88 8.74 7.60 3.76
CA PRO A 88 8.01 6.71 4.64
C PRO A 88 7.19 5.67 3.86
N PHE A 89 6.48 6.11 2.82
CA PHE A 89 5.74 5.21 1.94
C PHE A 89 6.64 4.22 1.21
N LEU A 90 7.77 4.69 0.66
CA LEU A 90 8.69 3.86 -0.11
C LEU A 90 9.43 2.81 0.72
N ILE A 91 9.61 3.05 2.02
CA ILE A 91 10.26 2.10 2.95
C ILE A 91 9.23 1.12 3.53
N ILE A 92 8.08 1.62 3.99
CA ILE A 92 7.08 0.80 4.70
C ILE A 92 6.37 -0.16 3.75
N ASN A 93 5.99 0.30 2.55
CA ASN A 93 5.21 -0.50 1.61
C ASN A 93 5.91 -1.82 1.17
N PRO A 94 7.19 -1.83 0.74
CA PRO A 94 7.86 -3.08 0.37
C PRO A 94 8.05 -4.03 1.56
N VAL A 95 8.36 -3.51 2.76
CA VAL A 95 8.47 -4.33 3.97
C VAL A 95 7.13 -5.00 4.28
N ALA A 96 6.04 -4.24 4.26
CA ALA A 96 4.71 -4.76 4.50
C ALA A 96 4.27 -5.75 3.41
N LEU A 97 4.65 -5.53 2.16
CA LEU A 97 4.40 -6.45 1.05
C LEU A 97 5.15 -7.78 1.25
N ILE A 98 6.40 -7.75 1.72
CA ILE A 98 7.14 -8.96 2.08
C ILE A 98 6.43 -9.70 3.22
N VAL A 99 6.03 -8.99 4.29
CA VAL A 99 5.32 -9.63 5.41
C VAL A 99 3.99 -10.24 4.97
N ALA A 100 3.24 -9.54 4.10
CA ALA A 100 2.00 -10.05 3.53
C ALA A 100 2.22 -11.28 2.64
N LEU A 101 3.28 -11.31 1.83
CA LEU A 101 3.70 -12.48 1.05
C LEU A 101 4.00 -13.67 1.95
N PHE A 102 4.79 -13.47 3.01
CA PHE A 102 5.08 -14.51 3.99
C PHE A 102 3.78 -15.02 4.64
N ALA A 103 2.92 -14.12 5.13
CA ALA A 103 1.64 -14.51 5.72
C ALA A 103 0.76 -15.30 4.74
N ALA A 104 0.67 -14.88 3.47
CA ALA A 104 -0.14 -15.54 2.46
C ALA A 104 0.38 -16.93 2.05
N ILE A 105 1.70 -17.17 2.10
CA ILE A 105 2.29 -18.49 1.80
C ILE A 105 2.13 -19.45 2.98
N PHE A 106 2.37 -18.95 4.20
CA PHE A 106 2.46 -19.80 5.40
C PHE A 106 1.12 -19.98 6.14
N ALA A 107 0.20 -19.02 6.08
CA ALA A 107 -1.09 -19.13 6.79
C ALA A 107 -2.03 -20.20 6.19
N PRO A 108 -2.18 -20.34 4.86
CA PRO A 108 -3.04 -21.37 4.27
C PRO A 108 -2.46 -22.78 4.42
N SER A 109 -1.14 -22.92 4.33
CA SER A 109 -0.43 -24.21 4.42
C SER A 109 -0.54 -24.83 5.81
N ALA A 110 -0.64 -24.03 6.87
CA ALA A 110 -0.81 -24.53 8.25
C ALA A 110 -2.26 -24.93 8.60
N ASN A 111 -3.27 -24.26 8.05
CA ASN A 111 -4.66 -24.37 8.54
C ASN A 111 -5.63 -25.13 7.63
N ILE A 112 -5.47 -25.07 6.29
CA ILE A 112 -6.49 -25.60 5.36
C ILE A 112 -6.32 -27.11 5.14
N MET A 113 -5.07 -27.57 5.00
CA MET A 113 -4.81 -28.97 4.65
C MET A 113 -5.01 -29.94 5.83
N SER A 114 -4.95 -29.45 7.06
CA SER A 114 -5.05 -30.27 8.28
C SER A 114 -6.48 -30.44 8.80
N ARG A 115 -7.45 -29.64 8.33
CA ARG A 115 -8.81 -29.55 8.92
C ARG A 115 -9.98 -29.81 7.96
N VAL A 116 -9.72 -29.97 6.66
CA VAL A 116 -10.80 -30.18 5.67
C VAL A 116 -11.08 -31.68 5.50
N PRO A 117 -12.30 -32.17 5.76
CA PRO A 117 -12.65 -33.56 5.52
C PRO A 117 -12.68 -33.88 4.02
N ASN A 118 -12.21 -35.09 3.64
CA ASN A 118 -11.97 -35.54 2.26
C ASN A 118 -13.09 -35.24 1.25
N HIS A 119 -14.35 -35.24 1.66
CA HIS A 119 -15.50 -35.04 0.77
C HIS A 119 -15.75 -33.58 0.35
N ARG A 120 -15.12 -32.59 1.01
CA ARG A 120 -15.19 -31.16 0.64
C ARG A 120 -13.85 -30.60 0.11
N GLN A 121 -12.92 -31.49 -0.20
CA GLN A 121 -11.56 -31.11 -0.55
C GLN A 121 -11.49 -30.39 -1.91
N HIS A 122 -12.37 -30.73 -2.85
CA HIS A 122 -12.50 -30.03 -4.13
C HIS A 122 -12.99 -28.59 -3.97
N ASP A 123 -14.00 -28.34 -3.13
CA ASP A 123 -14.51 -26.98 -2.85
C ASP A 123 -13.44 -26.14 -2.13
N ALA A 124 -12.72 -26.73 -1.17
CA ALA A 124 -11.63 -26.06 -0.48
C ALA A 124 -10.47 -25.72 -1.43
N ALA A 125 -10.15 -26.59 -2.39
CA ALA A 125 -9.14 -26.33 -3.40
C ALA A 125 -9.57 -25.17 -4.33
N ALA A 126 -10.83 -25.12 -4.74
CA ALA A 126 -11.36 -24.02 -5.55
C ALA A 126 -11.29 -22.68 -4.81
N VAL A 127 -11.69 -22.64 -3.53
CA VAL A 127 -11.59 -21.44 -2.68
C VAL A 127 -10.14 -21.02 -2.51
N PHE A 128 -9.23 -21.96 -2.29
CA PHE A 128 -7.80 -21.68 -2.18
C PHE A 128 -7.26 -21.04 -3.47
N VAL A 129 -7.52 -21.63 -4.63
CA VAL A 129 -7.09 -21.10 -5.93
C VAL A 129 -7.66 -19.69 -6.16
N ALA A 130 -8.95 -19.49 -5.92
CA ALA A 130 -9.59 -18.17 -6.07
C ALA A 130 -8.96 -17.12 -5.14
N THR A 131 -8.69 -17.48 -3.89
CA THR A 131 -8.04 -16.60 -2.91
C THR A 131 -6.61 -16.27 -3.32
N SER A 132 -5.85 -17.25 -3.82
CA SER A 132 -4.49 -17.04 -4.34
C SER A 132 -4.47 -16.13 -5.56
N MET A 133 -5.40 -16.30 -6.51
CA MET A 133 -5.51 -15.42 -7.68
C MET A 133 -5.85 -13.98 -7.27
N LEU A 134 -6.80 -13.79 -6.35
CA LEU A 134 -7.12 -12.48 -5.81
C LEU A 134 -5.92 -11.83 -5.12
N PHE A 135 -5.15 -12.62 -4.36
CA PHE A 135 -3.94 -12.14 -3.71
C PHE A 135 -2.87 -11.68 -4.71
N VAL A 136 -2.64 -12.44 -5.78
CA VAL A 136 -1.70 -12.04 -6.87
C VAL A 136 -2.16 -10.75 -7.55
N LEU A 137 -3.46 -10.58 -7.77
CA LEU A 137 -4.02 -9.35 -8.34
C LEU A 137 -3.78 -8.16 -7.40
N ILE A 138 -4.06 -8.31 -6.10
CA ILE A 138 -3.82 -7.26 -5.09
C ILE A 138 -2.34 -6.91 -5.04
N LEU A 139 -1.45 -7.91 -5.09
CA LEU A 139 0.00 -7.69 -5.09
C LEU A 139 0.46 -6.92 -6.32
N SER A 140 -0.04 -7.30 -7.50
CA SER A 140 0.26 -6.60 -8.76
C SER A 140 -0.19 -5.14 -8.71
N LEU A 141 -1.36 -4.88 -8.14
CA LEU A 141 -1.90 -3.54 -7.95
C LEU A 141 -1.05 -2.73 -6.95
N ASN A 142 -0.60 -3.34 -5.85
CA ASN A 142 0.32 -2.71 -4.89
C ASN A 142 1.66 -2.34 -5.54
N ILE A 143 2.26 -3.23 -6.34
CA ILE A 143 3.51 -2.96 -7.06
C ILE A 143 3.31 -1.82 -8.07
N TRP A 144 2.20 -1.83 -8.79
CA TRP A 144 1.86 -0.76 -9.72
C TRP A 144 1.73 0.59 -9.01
N MET A 145 0.99 0.66 -7.91
CA MET A 145 0.87 1.87 -7.08
C MET A 145 2.21 2.34 -6.51
N TYR A 146 3.03 1.40 -6.01
CA TYR A 146 4.39 1.68 -5.55
C TYR A 146 5.23 2.31 -6.66
N SER A 147 5.13 1.79 -7.89
CA SER A 147 5.88 2.31 -9.03
C SER A 147 5.52 3.77 -9.37
N ILE A 148 4.26 4.17 -9.17
CA ILE A 148 3.80 5.55 -9.38
C ILE A 148 4.45 6.47 -8.33
N VAL A 149 4.39 6.09 -7.06
CA VAL A 149 4.99 6.88 -5.97
C VAL A 149 6.52 6.95 -6.11
N TYR A 150 7.16 5.87 -6.54
CA TYR A 150 8.60 5.85 -6.81
C TYR A 150 8.99 6.78 -7.96
N ARG A 151 8.20 6.84 -9.03
CA ARG A 151 8.42 7.80 -10.13
C ARG A 151 8.26 9.24 -9.65
N ALA A 152 7.30 9.53 -8.77
CA ALA A 152 7.13 10.85 -8.16
C ALA A 152 8.33 11.23 -7.29
N TYR A 153 8.81 10.31 -6.45
CA TYR A 153 10.03 10.49 -5.68
C TYR A 153 11.25 10.81 -6.57
N GLN A 154 11.48 10.02 -7.63
CA GLN A 154 12.60 10.25 -8.55
C GLN A 154 12.50 11.61 -9.25
N PHE A 155 11.29 12.02 -9.63
CA PHE A 155 11.05 13.32 -10.24
C PHE A 155 11.38 14.46 -9.28
N VAL A 156 10.80 14.46 -8.08
CA VAL A 156 11.03 15.50 -7.06
C VAL A 156 12.47 15.50 -6.58
N LYS A 157 13.13 14.35 -6.47
CA LYS A 157 14.55 14.28 -6.11
C LYS A 157 15.47 14.93 -7.14
N ARG A 158 15.18 14.72 -8.44
CA ARG A 158 16.04 15.25 -9.53
C ARG A 158 15.85 16.73 -9.77
N TYR A 159 14.63 17.24 -9.55
CA TYR A 159 14.27 18.60 -9.97
C TYR A 159 13.88 19.52 -8.80
N GLY A 160 13.70 19.00 -7.59
CA GLY A 160 13.42 19.77 -6.38
C GLY A 160 14.67 20.15 -5.59
N GLN A 161 15.87 20.02 -6.16
CA GLN A 161 17.14 20.48 -5.57
C GLN A 161 17.67 21.77 -6.22
N GLU A 162 16.92 22.37 -7.15
CA GLU A 162 17.29 23.62 -7.84
C GLU A 162 16.67 24.88 -7.20
N GLU A 163 16.06 24.77 -6.02
CA GLU A 163 15.61 25.92 -5.21
C GLU A 163 16.50 26.14 -3.98
#